data_AF-A0A853IC62-F1
#
_entry.id   AF-A0A853IC62-F1
#
_cell.length_a   1.000
_cell.length_b   1.000
_cell.length_c   1.000
_cell.angle_alpha   90.00
_cell.angle_beta   90.00
_cell.angle_gamma   90.00
#
_symmetry.space_group_name_H-M   'P 1'
#
loop_
_entity.id
_entity.type
_entity.pdbx_description
1 polymer ?
#
loop_
_entity_poly.entity_id
_entity_poly.type
_entity_poly.pdbx_seq_one_letter_code
_entity_poly.pdbx_strand_id
1 'polypeptide(L)'
;MDRLQISPHFLSTPAGHLYAVHYVPPSAISTKGYIVHIPAFAEEMNKSRHIISKQARLMAEQGWQVVVFDLSGTGDSEGLLVDVDWPTWLNNIQAVMDWLMTEPLPVVLWGLRLGACLAVDYLNRLPSPENTHLLLWQPIIKGQPFLQQFLRMRLAADLLDKQTGETVKLLREQLVKEGSLEVAGYLLPNQLTSAIDQIDLTQQLLPLTAQVVWLEMIRETGASLSLPSQKTIAAWQQNHNKLHQTNIVTDPFWSTQELTTGDGFIEQTLHYLPQLLIKSALKQSVVSMES
;
A
#
# COMPACT_ATOMS: atom_id res chain seq x y z
N MET A 1 8.43 -30.93 -12.00
CA MET A 1 9.01 -29.68 -11.46
C MET A 1 7.95 -29.07 -10.59
N ASP A 2 8.27 -28.88 -9.32
CA ASP A 2 7.39 -28.24 -8.38
C ASP A 2 7.21 -26.77 -8.80
N ARG A 3 5.97 -26.34 -9.01
CA ARG A 3 5.64 -25.00 -9.52
C ARG A 3 4.91 -24.24 -8.43
N LEU A 4 5.08 -22.93 -8.40
CA LEU A 4 4.26 -22.06 -7.55
C LEU A 4 2.77 -22.23 -7.91
N GLN A 5 1.90 -22.20 -6.91
CA GLN A 5 0.45 -22.28 -7.11
C GLN A 5 -0.14 -20.86 -7.07
N ILE A 6 -1.00 -20.54 -8.03
CA ILE A 6 -1.76 -19.29 -8.05
C ILE A 6 -3.23 -19.67 -8.08
N SER A 7 -4.00 -19.15 -7.14
CA SER A 7 -5.42 -19.45 -7.03
C SER A 7 -6.24 -18.21 -6.67
N PRO A 8 -7.36 -17.95 -7.36
CA PRO A 8 -8.32 -16.93 -6.96
C PRO A 8 -9.20 -17.44 -5.80
N HIS A 9 -9.63 -16.51 -4.95
CA HIS A 9 -10.48 -16.76 -3.78
C HIS A 9 -11.47 -15.60 -3.60
N PHE A 10 -12.61 -15.89 -2.99
CA PHE A 10 -13.56 -14.90 -2.50
C PHE A 10 -13.63 -15.02 -0.98
N LEU A 11 -13.04 -14.06 -0.27
CA LEU A 11 -12.94 -14.08 1.20
C LEU A 11 -14.17 -13.41 1.80
N SER A 12 -14.92 -14.12 2.64
CA SER A 12 -16.09 -13.54 3.31
C SER A 12 -15.69 -12.50 4.35
N THR A 13 -16.33 -11.33 4.30
CA THR A 13 -16.20 -10.27 5.30
C THR A 13 -17.58 -9.76 5.70
N PRO A 14 -17.71 -8.98 6.79
CA PRO A 14 -18.98 -8.35 7.14
C PRO A 14 -19.56 -7.43 6.04
N ALA A 15 -18.71 -6.90 5.14
CA ALA A 15 -19.10 -5.99 4.07
C ALA A 15 -19.35 -6.69 2.71
N GLY A 16 -19.29 -8.02 2.67
CA GLY A 16 -19.38 -8.82 1.43
C GLY A 16 -18.10 -9.61 1.15
N HIS A 17 -17.95 -10.11 -0.07
CA HIS A 17 -16.79 -10.92 -0.46
C HIS A 17 -15.66 -10.10 -1.06
N LEU A 18 -14.43 -10.37 -0.61
CA LEU A 18 -13.21 -9.81 -1.21
C LEU A 18 -12.63 -10.76 -2.24
N TYR A 19 -12.42 -10.29 -3.46
CA TYR A 19 -11.64 -11.00 -4.45
C TYR A 19 -10.15 -10.93 -4.11
N ALA A 20 -9.50 -12.09 -4.05
CA ALA A 20 -8.09 -12.22 -3.73
C ALA A 20 -7.41 -13.27 -4.63
N VAL A 21 -6.18 -13.00 -5.04
CA VAL A 21 -5.29 -13.95 -5.71
C VAL A 21 -4.18 -14.33 -4.75
N HIS A 22 -4.10 -15.61 -4.44
CA HIS A 22 -3.10 -16.17 -3.54
C HIS A 22 -2.01 -16.89 -4.34
N TYR A 23 -0.77 -16.43 -4.14
CA TYR A 23 0.45 -16.97 -4.69
C TYR A 23 1.17 -17.78 -3.60
N VAL A 24 1.16 -19.09 -3.74
CA VAL A 24 1.79 -20.03 -2.82
C VAL A 24 3.14 -20.48 -3.38
N PRO A 25 4.21 -20.48 -2.56
CA PRO A 25 5.51 -21.00 -2.97
C PRO A 25 5.43 -22.45 -3.48
N PRO A 26 6.37 -22.88 -4.35
CA PRO A 26 6.55 -24.30 -4.68
C PRO A 26 6.69 -25.14 -3.40
N SER A 27 6.10 -26.35 -3.36
CA SER A 27 6.06 -27.16 -2.13
C SER A 27 7.43 -27.56 -1.58
N ALA A 28 8.47 -27.56 -2.42
CA ALA A 28 9.86 -27.80 -2.06
C ALA A 28 10.52 -26.63 -1.30
N ILE A 29 9.87 -25.46 -1.20
CA ILE A 29 10.38 -24.27 -0.53
C ILE A 29 9.55 -24.01 0.73
N SER A 30 10.20 -23.94 1.89
CA SER A 30 9.55 -23.57 3.15
C SER A 30 9.04 -22.13 3.10
N THR A 31 7.82 -21.93 3.63
CA THR A 31 7.24 -20.58 3.76
C THR A 31 8.06 -19.75 4.74
N LYS A 32 8.50 -18.57 4.31
CA LYS A 32 9.29 -17.61 5.10
C LYS A 32 8.43 -16.62 5.87
N GLY A 33 7.20 -16.41 5.40
CA GLY A 33 6.27 -15.42 5.91
C GLY A 33 5.18 -15.10 4.90
N TYR A 34 4.39 -14.10 5.23
CA TYR A 34 3.22 -13.66 4.49
C TYR A 34 3.41 -12.25 3.95
N ILE A 35 2.88 -11.97 2.77
CA ILE A 35 2.84 -10.63 2.18
C ILE A 35 1.41 -10.32 1.77
N VAL A 36 0.89 -9.20 2.27
CA VAL A 36 -0.43 -8.70 1.91
C VAL A 36 -0.26 -7.42 1.10
N HIS A 37 -0.58 -7.48 -0.19
CA HIS A 37 -0.56 -6.30 -1.06
C HIS A 37 -1.82 -5.46 -0.83
N ILE A 38 -1.63 -4.18 -0.50
CA ILE A 38 -2.70 -3.21 -0.29
C ILE A 38 -2.69 -2.25 -1.49
N PRO A 39 -3.77 -2.25 -2.30
CA PRO A 39 -3.74 -1.64 -3.62
C PRO A 39 -3.67 -0.11 -3.58
N ALA A 40 -3.16 0.46 -4.67
CA ALA A 40 -3.35 1.87 -4.97
C ALA A 40 -4.84 2.20 -5.16
N PHE A 41 -5.16 3.48 -5.25
CA PHE A 41 -6.55 3.91 -5.39
C PHE A 41 -6.99 4.01 -6.85
N ALA A 42 -8.21 3.56 -7.13
CA ALA A 42 -8.90 3.80 -8.39
C ALA A 42 -8.03 3.42 -9.61
N GLU A 43 -7.87 4.32 -10.58
CA GLU A 43 -7.15 4.01 -11.83
C GLU A 43 -5.67 3.66 -11.62
N GLU A 44 -5.06 4.12 -10.52
CA GLU A 44 -3.70 3.73 -10.14
C GLU A 44 -3.61 2.22 -9.84
N MET A 45 -4.67 1.64 -9.27
CA MET A 45 -4.77 0.19 -9.06
C MET A 45 -4.75 -0.54 -10.39
N ASN A 46 -5.64 -0.15 -11.31
CA ASN A 46 -5.82 -0.82 -12.60
C ASN A 46 -4.53 -0.83 -13.41
N LYS A 47 -3.85 0.33 -13.51
CA LYS A 47 -2.59 0.48 -14.25
C LYS A 47 -1.44 -0.32 -13.65
N SER A 48 -1.50 -0.61 -12.35
CA SER A 48 -0.42 -1.31 -11.64
C SER A 48 -0.60 -2.83 -11.63
N ARG A 49 -1.78 -3.36 -11.98
CA ARG A 49 -2.16 -4.78 -11.78
C ARG A 49 -1.14 -5.78 -12.35
N HIS A 50 -0.62 -5.56 -13.56
CA HIS A 50 0.35 -6.48 -14.18
C HIS A 50 1.70 -6.48 -13.46
N ILE A 51 2.17 -5.32 -13.01
CA ILE A 51 3.43 -5.17 -12.26
C ILE A 51 3.29 -5.82 -10.88
N ILE A 52 2.17 -5.58 -10.19
CA ILE A 52 1.88 -6.19 -8.90
C ILE A 52 1.83 -7.71 -9.01
N SER A 53 1.15 -8.23 -10.05
CA SER A 53 1.08 -9.68 -10.31
C SER A 53 2.45 -10.30 -10.60
N LYS A 54 3.31 -9.59 -11.34
CA LYS A 54 4.70 -10.00 -11.63
C LYS A 54 5.52 -10.06 -10.33
N GLN A 55 5.45 -9.01 -9.52
CA GLN A 55 6.16 -8.94 -8.25
C GLN A 55 5.68 -10.02 -7.26
N ALA A 56 4.38 -10.24 -7.14
CA ALA A 56 3.80 -11.28 -6.28
C ALA A 56 4.31 -12.68 -6.64
N ARG A 57 4.37 -13.00 -7.94
CA ARG A 57 4.97 -14.25 -8.43
C ARG A 57 6.43 -14.40 -8.02
N LEU A 58 7.24 -13.35 -8.23
CA LEU A 58 8.68 -13.38 -7.91
C LEU A 58 8.94 -13.52 -6.40
N MET A 59 8.12 -12.88 -5.56
CA MET A 59 8.21 -13.06 -4.10
C MET A 59 7.78 -14.48 -3.68
N ALA A 60 6.76 -15.05 -4.30
CA ALA A 60 6.33 -16.41 -4.03
C ALA A 60 7.38 -17.46 -4.43
N GLU A 61 8.07 -17.26 -5.55
CA GLU A 61 9.23 -18.07 -5.95
C GLU A 61 10.38 -18.01 -4.94
N GLN A 62 10.46 -16.94 -4.13
CA GLN A 62 11.42 -16.81 -3.04
C GLN A 62 10.93 -17.37 -1.70
N GLY A 63 9.76 -18.01 -1.63
CA GLY A 63 9.25 -18.65 -0.42
C GLY A 63 8.26 -17.83 0.40
N TRP A 64 7.69 -16.75 -0.15
CA TRP A 64 6.63 -15.97 0.52
C TRP A 64 5.24 -16.41 0.09
N GLN A 65 4.29 -16.51 1.01
CA GLN A 65 2.88 -16.58 0.64
C GLN A 65 2.39 -15.15 0.40
N VAL A 66 1.94 -14.85 -0.81
CA VAL A 66 1.56 -13.49 -1.22
C VAL A 66 0.09 -13.44 -1.58
N VAL A 67 -0.63 -12.45 -1.04
CA VAL A 67 -2.01 -12.16 -1.40
C VAL A 67 -2.09 -10.80 -2.05
N VAL A 68 -2.69 -10.76 -3.24
CA VAL A 68 -3.10 -9.54 -3.93
C VAL A 68 -4.62 -9.54 -3.97
N PHE A 69 -5.25 -8.55 -3.37
CA PHE A 69 -6.71 -8.48 -3.24
C PHE A 69 -7.23 -7.10 -3.63
N ASP A 70 -8.51 -7.06 -4.00
CA ASP A 70 -9.23 -5.82 -4.25
C ASP A 70 -9.96 -5.42 -2.96
N LEU A 71 -9.90 -4.14 -2.60
CA LEU A 71 -10.65 -3.61 -1.46
C LEU A 71 -12.16 -3.58 -1.76
N SER A 72 -13.00 -3.58 -0.72
CA SER A 72 -14.47 -3.47 -0.91
C SER A 72 -14.82 -2.27 -1.78
N GLY A 73 -15.78 -2.44 -2.69
CA GLY A 73 -16.18 -1.40 -3.64
C GLY A 73 -15.18 -1.12 -4.76
N THR A 74 -14.14 -1.95 -4.93
CA THR A 74 -13.13 -1.81 -5.98
C THR A 74 -12.90 -3.14 -6.69
N GLY A 75 -12.49 -3.07 -7.97
CA GLY A 75 -12.11 -4.25 -8.75
C GLY A 75 -13.21 -5.31 -8.81
N ASP A 76 -12.86 -6.55 -8.49
CA ASP A 76 -13.78 -7.71 -8.50
C ASP A 76 -14.35 -8.03 -7.10
N SER A 77 -14.05 -7.22 -6.09
CA SER A 77 -14.63 -7.33 -4.74
C SER A 77 -16.05 -6.77 -4.70
N GLU A 78 -16.88 -7.33 -3.81
CA GLU A 78 -18.27 -6.93 -3.64
C GLU A 78 -18.41 -5.50 -3.07
N GLY A 79 -19.59 -4.91 -3.28
CA GLY A 79 -19.96 -3.57 -2.80
C GLY A 79 -19.73 -2.47 -3.82
N LEU A 80 -20.12 -1.25 -3.46
CA LEU A 80 -19.92 -0.05 -4.27
C LEU A 80 -18.99 0.90 -3.51
N LEU A 81 -18.08 1.58 -4.23
CA LEU A 81 -17.15 2.53 -3.62
C LEU A 81 -17.85 3.61 -2.78
N VAL A 82 -19.04 4.05 -3.19
CA VAL A 82 -19.84 5.07 -2.50
C VAL A 82 -20.33 4.63 -1.11
N ASP A 83 -20.41 3.32 -0.87
CA ASP A 83 -20.86 2.76 0.41
C ASP A 83 -19.69 2.44 1.36
N VAL A 84 -18.46 2.74 0.94
CA VAL A 84 -17.24 2.33 1.64
C VAL A 84 -16.56 3.50 2.33
N ASP A 85 -16.08 3.25 3.54
CA ASP A 85 -15.28 4.18 4.33
C ASP A 85 -13.90 3.61 4.69
N TRP A 86 -13.07 4.44 5.32
CA TRP A 86 -11.71 4.05 5.69
C TRP A 86 -11.65 2.86 6.67
N PRO A 87 -12.45 2.81 7.75
CA PRO A 87 -12.56 1.61 8.60
C PRO A 87 -12.92 0.33 7.85
N THR A 88 -13.80 0.39 6.86
CA THR A 88 -14.16 -0.77 6.03
C THR A 88 -12.92 -1.34 5.33
N TRP A 89 -12.07 -0.49 4.76
CA TRP A 89 -10.81 -0.93 4.15
C TRP A 89 -9.81 -1.50 5.16
N LEU A 90 -9.70 -0.93 6.36
CA LEU A 90 -8.87 -1.52 7.42
C LEU A 90 -9.35 -2.91 7.84
N ASN A 91 -10.68 -3.11 7.94
CA ASN A 91 -11.28 -4.40 8.24
C ASN A 91 -11.05 -5.42 7.10
N ASN A 92 -10.98 -4.97 5.84
CA ASN A 92 -10.61 -5.84 4.73
C ASN A 92 -9.18 -6.37 4.87
N ILE A 93 -8.22 -5.51 5.25
CA ILE A 93 -6.84 -5.94 5.52
C ILE A 93 -6.81 -6.99 6.64
N GLN A 94 -7.56 -6.75 7.72
CA GLN A 94 -7.69 -7.73 8.81
C GLN A 94 -8.25 -9.08 8.32
N ALA A 95 -9.32 -9.07 7.52
CA ALA A 95 -9.92 -10.31 7.03
C ALA A 95 -8.96 -11.11 6.14
N VAL A 96 -8.15 -10.43 5.31
CA VAL A 96 -7.12 -11.06 4.50
C VAL A 96 -6.01 -11.64 5.38
N MET A 97 -5.58 -10.91 6.41
CA MET A 97 -4.58 -11.39 7.38
C MET A 97 -5.07 -12.66 8.09
N ASP A 98 -6.29 -12.64 8.61
CA ASP A 98 -6.90 -13.77 9.33
C ASP A 98 -7.05 -15.01 8.44
N TRP A 99 -7.35 -14.81 7.16
CA TRP A 99 -7.46 -15.88 6.19
C TRP A 99 -6.10 -16.46 5.77
N LEU A 100 -5.09 -15.60 5.60
CA LEU A 100 -3.78 -15.97 5.05
C LEU A 100 -2.87 -16.62 6.11
N MET A 101 -2.91 -16.11 7.35
CA MET A 101 -1.96 -16.48 8.39
C MET A 101 -2.34 -17.79 9.07
N THR A 102 -1.65 -18.87 8.70
CA THR A 102 -1.83 -20.20 9.30
C THR A 102 -0.82 -20.49 10.42
N GLU A 103 0.30 -19.79 10.43
CA GLU A 103 1.41 -19.94 11.37
C GLU A 103 1.89 -18.57 11.87
N PRO A 104 2.57 -18.48 13.04
CA PRO A 104 3.09 -17.22 13.57
C PRO A 104 4.38 -16.78 12.85
N LEU A 105 4.33 -16.68 11.52
CA LEU A 105 5.45 -16.23 10.67
C LEU A 105 5.39 -14.71 10.43
N PRO A 106 6.51 -14.09 10.03
CA PRO A 106 6.57 -12.66 9.72
C PRO A 106 5.60 -12.24 8.62
N VAL A 107 5.04 -11.04 8.77
CA VAL A 107 4.11 -10.43 7.82
C VAL A 107 4.69 -9.16 7.25
N VAL A 108 4.56 -8.96 5.94
CA VAL A 108 4.89 -7.71 5.27
C VAL A 108 3.62 -7.12 4.65
N LEU A 109 3.23 -5.94 5.09
CA LEU A 109 2.19 -5.15 4.46
C LEU A 109 2.83 -4.38 3.30
N TRP A 110 2.48 -4.76 2.08
CA TRP A 110 3.02 -4.17 0.87
C TRP A 110 2.03 -3.18 0.27
N GLY A 111 2.21 -1.90 0.55
CA GLY A 111 1.31 -0.87 0.07
C GLY A 111 1.86 -0.09 -1.11
N LEU A 112 1.02 0.16 -2.10
CA LEU A 112 1.31 1.08 -3.21
C LEU A 112 0.49 2.37 -3.06
N ARG A 113 1.12 3.54 -3.16
CA ARG A 113 0.43 4.85 -3.17
C ARG A 113 -0.49 5.03 -1.96
N LEU A 114 -1.80 5.18 -2.15
CA LEU A 114 -2.77 5.29 -1.04
C LEU A 114 -2.78 4.02 -0.18
N GLY A 115 -2.58 2.85 -0.78
CA GLY A 115 -2.46 1.58 -0.06
C GLY A 115 -1.29 1.55 0.92
N ALA A 116 -0.23 2.32 0.67
CA ALA A 116 0.87 2.50 1.63
C ALA A 116 0.42 3.26 2.89
N CYS A 117 -0.49 4.22 2.76
CA CYS A 117 -1.06 4.94 3.89
C CYS A 117 -1.99 4.05 4.72
N LEU A 118 -2.81 3.24 4.04
CA LEU A 118 -3.63 2.20 4.68
C LEU A 118 -2.75 1.20 5.45
N ALA A 119 -1.64 0.75 4.86
CA ALA A 119 -0.70 -0.17 5.50
C ALA A 119 -0.13 0.41 6.80
N VAL A 120 0.27 1.68 6.78
CA VAL A 120 0.80 2.40 7.96
C VAL A 120 -0.28 2.54 9.04
N ASP A 121 -1.49 2.99 8.67
CA ASP A 121 -2.57 3.18 9.64
C ASP A 121 -3.03 1.83 10.25
N TYR A 122 -3.14 0.80 9.42
CA TYR A 122 -3.45 -0.55 9.89
C TYR A 122 -2.39 -1.07 10.87
N LEU A 123 -1.10 -0.95 10.54
CA LEU A 123 0.01 -1.35 11.43
C LEU A 123 -0.04 -0.61 12.78
N ASN A 124 -0.34 0.69 12.77
CA ASN A 124 -0.45 1.49 13.99
C ASN A 124 -1.63 1.07 14.89
N ARG A 125 -2.63 0.38 14.34
CA ARG A 125 -3.80 -0.12 15.06
C ARG A 125 -3.70 -1.57 15.48
N LEU A 126 -2.68 -2.29 15.02
CA LEU A 126 -2.48 -3.70 15.39
C LEU A 126 -2.20 -3.82 16.89
N PRO A 127 -2.93 -4.70 17.61
CA PRO A 127 -2.64 -4.97 19.02
C PRO A 127 -1.26 -5.61 19.25
N SER A 128 -0.75 -6.36 18.27
CA SER A 128 0.52 -7.10 18.34
C SER A 128 1.33 -6.91 17.04
N PRO A 129 2.06 -5.78 16.91
CA PRO A 129 2.77 -5.41 15.68
C PRO A 129 4.20 -6.00 15.59
N GLU A 130 4.61 -6.87 16.52
CA GLU A 130 6.02 -7.28 16.69
C GLU A 130 6.60 -8.00 15.46
N ASN A 131 5.74 -8.68 14.71
CA ASN A 131 6.13 -9.48 13.54
C ASN A 131 5.58 -8.92 12.21
N THR A 132 5.12 -7.66 12.22
CA THR A 132 4.55 -7.00 11.05
C THR A 132 5.46 -5.87 10.57
N HIS A 133 5.76 -5.86 9.28
CA HIS A 133 6.70 -4.93 8.65
C HIS A 133 6.06 -4.27 7.43
N LEU A 134 6.69 -3.21 6.93
CA LEU A 134 6.17 -2.42 5.81
C LEU A 134 7.08 -2.52 4.58
N LEU A 135 6.46 -2.74 3.42
CA LEU A 135 7.05 -2.48 2.11
C LEU A 135 6.21 -1.39 1.44
N LEU A 136 6.76 -0.19 1.34
CA LEU A 136 6.04 0.98 0.84
C LEU A 136 6.55 1.34 -0.55
N TRP A 137 5.72 1.09 -1.55
CA TRP A 137 5.95 1.56 -2.91
C TRP A 137 5.32 2.93 -3.06
N GLN A 138 6.16 3.95 -3.15
CA GLN A 138 5.77 5.31 -3.46
C GLN A 138 4.58 5.80 -2.59
N PRO A 139 4.74 5.87 -1.26
CA PRO A 139 3.66 6.27 -0.37
C PRO A 139 3.15 7.68 -0.68
N ILE A 140 1.86 7.91 -0.46
CA ILE A 140 1.31 9.26 -0.40
C ILE A 140 1.64 9.84 0.98
N ILE A 141 2.33 10.98 1.03
CA ILE A 141 2.75 11.57 2.32
C ILE A 141 1.65 12.42 2.94
N LYS A 142 0.92 13.14 2.07
CA LYS A 142 -0.16 14.05 2.44
C LYS A 142 -1.36 13.74 1.56
N GLY A 143 -2.52 13.54 2.18
CA GLY A 143 -3.74 13.19 1.45
C GLY A 143 -4.35 14.35 0.66
N GLN A 144 -4.30 15.58 1.20
CA GLN A 144 -4.90 16.73 0.51
C GLN A 144 -4.34 16.97 -0.91
N PRO A 145 -3.01 17.00 -1.15
CA PRO A 145 -2.47 17.14 -2.51
C PRO A 145 -2.88 15.99 -3.43
N PHE A 146 -2.93 14.76 -2.91
CA PHE A 146 -3.37 13.58 -3.65
C PHE A 146 -4.83 13.72 -4.10
N LEU A 147 -5.75 14.06 -3.18
CA LEU A 147 -7.16 14.28 -3.53
C LEU A 147 -7.35 15.47 -4.48
N GLN A 148 -6.60 16.56 -4.29
CA GLN A 148 -6.66 17.69 -5.22
C GLN A 148 -6.25 17.28 -6.64
N GLN A 149 -5.22 16.42 -6.78
CA GLN A 149 -4.84 15.87 -8.06
C GLN A 149 -5.92 14.97 -8.65
N PHE A 150 -6.56 14.14 -7.82
CA PHE A 150 -7.65 13.26 -8.25
C PHE A 150 -8.85 14.06 -8.77
N LEU A 151 -9.31 15.06 -8.00
CA LEU A 151 -10.42 15.96 -8.38
C LEU A 151 -10.15 16.73 -9.67
N ARG A 152 -8.88 17.06 -9.97
CA ARG A 152 -8.50 17.73 -11.22
C ARG A 152 -8.72 16.87 -12.46
N MET A 153 -8.82 15.55 -12.33
CA MET A 153 -9.12 14.68 -13.48
C MET A 153 -10.52 14.95 -14.04
N ARG A 154 -11.51 15.26 -13.19
CA ARG A 154 -12.84 15.68 -13.63
C ARG A 154 -12.79 16.99 -14.41
N LEU A 155 -12.09 17.98 -13.86
CA LEU A 155 -11.92 19.26 -14.55
C LEU A 155 -11.26 19.11 -15.93
N ALA A 156 -10.31 18.18 -16.07
CA ALA A 156 -9.66 17.91 -17.36
C ALA A 156 -10.61 17.23 -18.37
N ALA A 157 -11.53 16.39 -17.91
CA ALA A 157 -12.57 15.79 -18.75
C ALA A 157 -13.59 16.85 -19.21
N ASP A 158 -14.03 17.74 -18.32
CA ASP A 158 -15.03 18.77 -18.61
C ASP A 158 -14.51 19.88 -19.56
N LEU A 159 -13.19 20.16 -19.53
CA LEU A 159 -12.56 21.10 -20.46
C LEU A 159 -12.67 20.66 -21.93
N LEU A 160 -12.78 19.34 -22.18
CA LEU A 160 -13.05 18.81 -23.52
C LEU A 160 -14.51 19.03 -23.94
N ASP A 161 -15.44 19.06 -22.99
CA ASP A 161 -16.89 19.25 -23.20
C ASP A 161 -17.36 20.73 -23.15
N LYS A 162 -16.44 21.69 -22.96
CA LYS A 162 -16.66 23.15 -23.01
C LYS A 162 -17.72 23.70 -22.04
N GLN A 163 -18.16 22.94 -21.04
CA GLN A 163 -19.09 23.41 -20.03
C GLN A 163 -18.50 23.20 -18.63
N THR A 164 -18.03 24.30 -18.04
CA THR A 164 -18.31 24.75 -16.65
C THR A 164 -17.15 25.56 -16.09
N GLY A 165 -17.47 26.57 -15.28
CA GLY A 165 -16.51 27.26 -14.40
C GLY A 165 -16.21 26.46 -13.13
N GLU A 166 -16.26 25.13 -13.20
CA GLU A 166 -15.97 24.25 -12.06
C GLU A 166 -14.53 24.46 -11.58
N THR A 167 -14.35 24.41 -10.27
CA THR A 167 -13.04 24.48 -9.63
C THR A 167 -12.95 23.38 -8.58
N VAL A 168 -11.73 22.99 -8.22
CA VAL A 168 -11.52 22.01 -7.12
C VAL A 168 -12.24 22.45 -5.84
N LYS A 169 -12.34 23.76 -5.57
CA LYS A 169 -13.06 24.29 -4.41
C LYS A 169 -14.56 23.96 -4.50
N LEU A 170 -15.19 24.24 -5.64
CA LEU A 170 -16.62 23.96 -5.87
C LEU A 170 -16.91 22.45 -5.80
N LEU A 171 -16.04 21.61 -6.37
CA LEU A 171 -16.17 20.16 -6.28
C LEU A 171 -16.14 19.66 -4.83
N ARG A 172 -15.31 20.25 -3.97
CA ARG A 172 -15.28 19.90 -2.55
C ARG A 172 -16.54 20.35 -1.81
N GLU A 173 -17.03 21.55 -2.10
CA GLU A 173 -18.30 22.04 -1.54
C GLU A 173 -19.47 21.14 -1.97
N GLN A 174 -19.49 20.71 -3.23
CA GLN A 174 -20.46 19.76 -3.75
C GLN A 174 -20.38 18.40 -3.05
N LEU A 175 -19.18 17.82 -2.94
CA LEU A 175 -18.95 16.54 -2.25
C LEU A 175 -19.45 16.55 -0.80
N VAL A 176 -19.22 17.65 -0.06
CA VAL A 176 -19.72 17.80 1.31
C VAL A 176 -21.24 17.92 1.33
N LYS A 177 -21.82 18.69 0.40
CA LYS A 177 -23.26 18.96 0.35
C LYS A 177 -24.07 17.72 -0.08
N GLU A 178 -23.58 17.00 -1.08
CA GLU A 178 -24.28 15.88 -1.72
C GLU A 178 -23.90 14.53 -1.11
N GLY A 179 -22.85 14.49 -0.28
CA GLY A 179 -22.37 13.29 0.40
C GLY A 179 -21.53 12.37 -0.50
N SER A 180 -21.59 12.54 -1.82
CA SER A 180 -20.71 11.85 -2.78
C SER A 180 -20.47 12.71 -4.03
N LEU A 181 -19.42 12.38 -4.78
CA LEU A 181 -19.05 13.08 -6.01
C LEU A 181 -18.45 12.11 -7.03
N GLU A 182 -18.97 12.09 -8.25
CA GLU A 182 -18.36 11.34 -9.36
C GLU A 182 -17.12 12.08 -9.88
N VAL A 183 -16.01 11.33 -10.00
CA VAL A 183 -14.74 11.78 -10.55
C VAL A 183 -14.08 10.64 -11.34
N ALA A 184 -13.93 10.83 -12.65
CA ALA A 184 -13.22 9.91 -13.55
C ALA A 184 -13.74 8.46 -13.53
N GLY A 185 -15.06 8.28 -13.42
CA GLY A 185 -15.75 7.00 -13.34
C GLY A 185 -15.92 6.46 -11.92
N TYR A 186 -15.46 7.18 -10.89
CA TYR A 186 -15.51 6.74 -9.50
C TYR A 186 -16.45 7.64 -8.69
N LEU A 187 -17.49 7.06 -8.09
CA LEU A 187 -18.38 7.77 -7.16
C LEU A 187 -17.75 7.80 -5.77
N LEU A 188 -17.12 8.91 -5.42
CA LEU A 188 -16.37 9.10 -4.18
C LEU A 188 -17.31 9.50 -3.04
N PRO A 189 -17.38 8.77 -1.92
CA PRO A 189 -18.14 9.21 -0.77
C PRO A 189 -17.35 10.20 0.08
N ASN A 190 -18.06 11.20 0.63
CA ASN A 190 -17.46 12.27 1.43
C ASN A 190 -16.71 11.73 2.67
N GLN A 191 -17.20 10.65 3.28
CA GLN A 191 -16.57 10.06 4.45
C GLN A 191 -15.18 9.52 4.12
N LEU A 192 -15.04 8.80 3.00
CA LEU A 192 -13.76 8.27 2.56
C LEU A 192 -12.80 9.39 2.15
N THR A 193 -13.26 10.36 1.37
CA THR A 193 -12.41 11.49 0.96
C THR A 193 -11.99 12.34 2.14
N SER A 194 -12.86 12.54 3.14
CA SER A 194 -12.51 13.25 4.36
C SER A 194 -11.44 12.51 5.17
N ALA A 195 -11.50 11.17 5.23
CA ALA A 195 -10.45 10.37 5.85
C ALA A 195 -9.13 10.46 5.08
N ILE A 196 -9.17 10.38 3.75
CA ILE A 196 -7.98 10.55 2.91
C ILE A 196 -7.37 11.93 3.12
N ASP A 197 -8.16 13.01 3.19
CA ASP A 197 -7.65 14.37 3.45
C ASP A 197 -6.84 14.51 4.74
N GLN A 198 -7.18 13.72 5.75
CA GLN A 198 -6.53 13.74 7.05
C GLN A 198 -5.20 12.96 7.06
N ILE A 199 -4.88 12.23 5.98
CA ILE A 199 -3.62 11.49 5.87
C ILE A 199 -2.45 12.47 5.92
N ASP A 200 -1.59 12.24 6.90
CA ASP A 200 -0.35 12.94 7.08
C ASP A 200 0.72 12.03 7.69
N LEU A 201 1.50 11.35 6.84
CA LEU A 201 2.54 10.43 7.31
C LEU A 201 3.67 11.15 8.08
N THR A 202 3.82 12.47 7.90
CA THR A 202 4.82 13.24 8.68
C THR A 202 4.45 13.36 10.16
N GLN A 203 3.19 13.08 10.51
CA GLN A 203 2.67 13.09 11.88
C GLN A 203 2.44 11.67 12.43
N GLN A 204 2.81 10.64 11.68
CA GLN A 204 2.68 9.24 12.11
C GLN A 204 4.04 8.72 12.57
N LEU A 205 4.09 8.17 13.77
CA LEU A 205 5.19 7.30 14.20
C LEU A 205 4.75 5.84 14.00
N LEU A 206 5.73 4.94 13.87
CA LEU A 206 5.49 3.51 13.73
C LEU A 206 5.77 2.78 15.06
N PRO A 207 5.22 1.58 15.27
CA PRO A 207 5.64 0.72 16.37
C PRO A 207 7.16 0.48 16.30
N LEU A 208 7.85 0.45 17.45
CA LEU A 208 9.32 0.35 17.50
C LEU A 208 9.87 -0.94 16.85
N THR A 209 9.04 -1.98 16.78
CA THR A 209 9.37 -3.28 16.16
C THR A 209 9.26 -3.26 14.63
N ALA A 210 8.58 -2.25 14.07
CA ALA A 210 8.34 -2.18 12.64
C ALA A 210 9.63 -1.87 11.88
N GLN A 211 9.92 -2.73 10.90
CA GLN A 211 10.95 -2.48 9.90
C GLN A 211 10.27 -2.01 8.61
N VAL A 212 10.96 -1.17 7.85
CA VAL A 212 10.40 -0.51 6.67
C VAL A 212 11.34 -0.65 5.48
N VAL A 213 10.80 -1.07 4.34
CA VAL A 213 11.42 -0.84 3.02
C VAL A 213 10.64 0.27 2.33
N TRP A 214 11.31 1.38 2.03
CA TRP A 214 10.77 2.56 1.37
C TRP A 214 11.34 2.67 -0.04
N LEU A 215 10.50 2.46 -1.04
CA LEU A 215 10.87 2.60 -2.44
C LEU A 215 10.15 3.80 -3.02
N GLU A 216 10.89 4.80 -3.50
CA GLU A 216 10.30 6.02 -4.06
C GLU A 216 10.96 6.38 -5.38
N MET A 217 10.13 6.73 -6.37
CA MET A 217 10.59 7.17 -7.67
C MET A 217 11.26 8.55 -7.56
N ILE A 218 12.25 8.75 -8.41
CA ILE A 218 12.80 10.06 -8.72
C ILE A 218 12.80 10.26 -10.24
N ARG A 219 12.71 11.50 -10.69
CA ARG A 219 12.61 11.82 -12.12
C ARG A 219 13.91 11.61 -12.89
N GLU A 220 15.03 11.79 -12.21
CA GLU A 220 16.36 11.68 -12.80
C GLU A 220 17.40 11.35 -11.72
N THR A 221 18.51 10.75 -12.12
CA THR A 221 19.59 10.36 -11.22
C THR A 221 20.12 11.57 -10.44
N GLY A 222 20.21 11.43 -9.12
CA GLY A 222 20.71 12.49 -8.23
C GLY A 222 19.65 13.46 -7.73
N ALA A 223 18.40 13.38 -8.23
CA ALA A 223 17.29 14.13 -7.64
C ALA A 223 17.01 13.65 -6.20
N SER A 224 16.69 14.60 -5.33
CA SER A 224 16.31 14.32 -3.94
C SER A 224 14.83 13.97 -3.83
N LEU A 225 14.48 13.22 -2.78
CA LEU A 225 13.08 12.98 -2.43
C LEU A 225 12.37 14.27 -2.06
N SER A 226 11.04 14.25 -2.09
CA SER A 226 10.25 15.40 -1.61
C SER A 226 10.57 15.71 -0.13
N LEU A 227 10.50 16.98 0.27
CA LEU A 227 10.71 17.37 1.67
C LEU A 227 9.77 16.62 2.65
N PRO A 228 8.47 16.40 2.34
CA PRO A 228 7.61 15.56 3.17
C PRO A 228 8.11 14.12 3.31
N SER A 229 8.58 13.48 2.24
CA SER A 229 9.17 12.13 2.29
C SER A 229 10.40 12.11 3.20
N GLN A 230 11.33 13.05 3.00
CA GLN A 230 12.55 13.17 3.82
C GLN A 230 12.22 13.34 5.30
N LYS A 231 11.25 14.20 5.65
CA LYS A 231 10.80 14.41 7.03
C LYS A 231 10.22 13.14 7.64
N THR A 232 9.41 12.41 6.88
CA THR A 232 8.78 11.15 7.34
C THR A 232 9.85 10.09 7.63
N ILE A 233 10.76 9.87 6.67
CA ILE A 233 11.87 8.93 6.82
C ILE A 233 12.75 9.29 8.03
N ALA A 234 13.10 10.57 8.18
CA ALA A 234 13.91 11.04 9.29
C ALA A 234 13.19 10.82 10.64
N ALA A 235 11.89 11.10 10.74
CA ALA A 235 11.11 10.88 11.95
C ALA A 235 11.07 9.39 12.35
N TRP A 236 10.87 8.48 11.39
CA TRP A 236 10.86 7.04 11.65
C TRP A 236 12.25 6.52 12.06
N GLN A 237 13.32 7.01 11.44
CA GLN A 237 14.69 6.68 11.86
C GLN A 237 15.02 7.22 13.26
N GLN A 238 14.56 8.43 13.60
CA GLN A 238 14.70 9.00 14.94
C GLN A 238 13.88 8.23 15.99
N ASN A 239 12.76 7.64 15.58
CA ASN A 239 11.97 6.69 16.38
C ASN A 239 12.57 5.27 16.38
N HIS A 240 13.83 5.12 15.95
CA HIS A 240 14.60 3.87 15.94
C HIS A 240 14.05 2.75 15.04
N ASN A 241 13.12 3.06 14.13
CA ASN A 241 12.68 2.08 13.13
C ASN A 241 13.83 1.80 12.13
N LYS A 242 14.09 0.52 11.88
CA LYS A 242 15.04 0.10 10.84
C LYS A 242 14.40 0.33 9.47
N LEU A 243 15.00 1.22 8.70
CA LEU A 243 14.44 1.70 7.44
C LEU A 243 15.47 1.56 6.32
N HIS A 244 15.12 0.78 5.31
CA HIS A 244 15.84 0.66 4.05
C HIS A 244 15.17 1.57 3.01
N GLN A 245 15.89 2.55 2.49
CA GLN A 245 15.35 3.54 1.55
C GLN A 245 16.11 3.49 0.23
N THR A 246 15.38 3.43 -0.87
CA THR A 246 15.95 3.52 -2.22
C THR A 246 15.15 4.46 -3.12
N ASN A 247 15.88 5.24 -3.91
CA ASN A 247 15.35 6.03 -5.00
C ASN A 247 15.38 5.22 -6.31
N ILE A 248 14.31 5.28 -7.09
CA ILE A 248 14.20 4.54 -8.35
C ILE A 248 13.98 5.53 -9.49
N VAL A 249 14.91 5.59 -10.44
CA VAL A 249 14.72 6.39 -11.66
C VAL A 249 13.81 5.60 -12.60
N THR A 250 12.55 5.99 -12.70
CA THR A 250 11.56 5.31 -13.53
C THR A 250 10.36 6.22 -13.79
N ASP A 251 9.54 5.86 -14.77
CA ASP A 251 8.26 6.52 -15.01
C ASP A 251 7.19 6.03 -14.02
N PRO A 252 6.17 6.87 -13.72
CA PRO A 252 5.14 6.53 -12.75
C PRO A 252 4.16 5.52 -13.34
N PHE A 253 4.49 4.23 -13.31
CA PHE A 253 3.69 3.16 -13.94
C PHE A 253 2.21 3.12 -13.52
N TRP A 254 1.88 3.69 -12.36
CA TRP A 254 0.51 3.83 -11.87
C TRP A 254 -0.28 4.96 -12.55
N SER A 255 0.34 5.80 -13.39
CA SER A 255 -0.35 6.91 -14.06
C SER A 255 -0.02 7.05 -15.55
N THR A 256 1.06 6.46 -16.06
CA THR A 256 1.42 6.52 -17.49
C THR A 256 0.36 5.91 -18.40
N GLN A 257 0.28 6.43 -19.64
CA GLN A 257 -0.51 5.82 -20.71
C GLN A 257 0.25 4.71 -21.43
N GLU A 258 1.58 4.80 -21.46
CA GLU A 258 2.45 3.79 -22.04
C GLU A 258 2.67 2.60 -21.09
N LEU A 259 2.85 1.41 -21.68
CA LEU A 259 3.19 0.20 -20.93
C LEU A 259 4.58 0.35 -20.33
N THR A 260 4.63 0.35 -19.01
CA THR A 260 5.86 0.37 -18.22
C THR A 260 6.01 -0.95 -17.46
N THR A 261 7.25 -1.32 -17.12
CA THR A 261 7.57 -2.65 -16.57
C THR A 261 7.72 -2.67 -15.04
N GLY A 262 7.91 -1.49 -14.41
CA GLY A 262 8.12 -1.36 -12.97
C GLY A 262 9.39 -2.06 -12.45
N ASP A 263 10.34 -2.38 -13.33
CA ASP A 263 11.47 -3.28 -13.00
C ASP A 263 12.31 -2.78 -11.82
N GLY A 264 12.54 -1.47 -11.72
CA GLY A 264 13.29 -0.91 -10.59
C GLY A 264 12.61 -1.16 -9.23
N PHE A 265 11.27 -1.09 -9.14
CA PHE A 265 10.56 -1.42 -7.91
C PHE A 265 10.63 -2.92 -7.60
N ILE A 266 10.57 -3.75 -8.66
CA ILE A 266 10.64 -5.19 -8.55
C ILE A 266 12.01 -5.63 -7.99
N GLU A 267 13.09 -5.18 -8.64
CA GLU A 267 14.46 -5.51 -8.27
C GLU A 267 14.79 -5.08 -6.85
N GLN A 268 14.46 -3.83 -6.49
CA GLN A 268 14.74 -3.31 -5.16
C GLN A 268 13.91 -4.01 -4.08
N THR A 269 12.67 -4.40 -4.38
CA THR A 269 11.87 -5.21 -3.45
C THR A 269 12.54 -6.55 -3.18
N LEU A 270 12.93 -7.28 -4.21
CA LEU A 270 13.59 -8.59 -4.04
C LEU A 270 14.95 -8.46 -3.32
N HIS A 271 15.64 -7.33 -3.47
CA HIS A 271 16.89 -7.04 -2.77
C HIS A 271 16.69 -6.79 -1.26
N TYR A 272 15.69 -6.00 -0.86
CA TYR A 272 15.50 -5.61 0.54
C TYR A 272 14.58 -6.52 1.34
N LEU A 273 13.65 -7.23 0.69
CA LEU A 273 12.67 -8.08 1.36
C LEU A 273 13.31 -9.12 2.32
N PRO A 274 14.41 -9.82 1.95
CA PRO A 274 15.09 -10.72 2.91
C PRO A 274 15.66 -10.00 4.15
N GLN A 275 15.97 -8.70 4.05
CA GLN A 275 16.58 -7.92 5.12
C GLN A 275 15.59 -7.58 6.23
N LEU A 276 14.27 -7.63 5.95
CA LEU A 276 13.21 -7.51 6.95
C LEU A 276 13.19 -8.71 7.91
N LEU A 277 13.62 -9.89 7.46
CA LEU A 277 13.61 -11.13 8.25
C LEU A 277 14.83 -11.30 9.17
N ILE A 278 15.87 -10.48 8.99
CA ILE A 278 17.08 -10.55 9.82
C ILE A 278 16.72 -9.93 11.18
N LYS A 279 16.46 -10.77 12.17
CA LYS A 279 16.29 -10.34 13.57
C LYS A 279 17.49 -9.47 13.95
N SER A 280 17.23 -8.25 14.42
CA SER A 280 18.30 -7.45 15.00
C SER A 280 18.85 -8.25 16.18
N ALA A 281 20.16 -8.51 16.16
CA ALA A 281 20.84 -9.02 17.34
C ALA A 281 20.80 -7.91 18.39
N LEU A 282 19.72 -7.82 19.16
CA LEU A 282 19.72 -7.08 20.40
C LEU A 282 20.80 -7.72 21.27
N LYS A 283 21.87 -6.95 21.50
CA LYS A 283 22.97 -7.30 22.40
C LYS A 283 22.38 -7.78 23.73
N GLN A 284 22.42 -9.08 23.98
CA GLN A 284 22.55 -9.59 25.34
C GLN A 284 23.95 -9.22 25.81
N SER A 285 24.09 -8.03 26.37
CA SER A 285 25.29 -7.63 27.10
C SER A 285 24.85 -6.70 28.20
N VAL A 286 24.53 -7.29 29.35
CA VAL A 286 24.84 -6.89 30.73
C VAL A 286 23.81 -7.58 31.61
N VAL A 287 24.16 -8.73 32.18
CA VAL A 287 24.12 -9.07 33.61
C VAL A 287 24.66 -10.50 33.70
N SER A 288 25.98 -10.61 33.78
CA SER A 288 26.67 -11.79 34.32
C SER A 288 28.16 -11.45 34.45
N MET A 289 28.48 -10.72 35.51
CA MET A 289 29.71 -10.92 36.28
C MET A 289 29.32 -10.61 37.72
N GLU A 290 28.90 -11.67 38.42
CA GLU A 290 28.99 -11.79 39.87
C GLU A 290 30.47 -11.73 40.27
N SER A 291 30.78 -10.96 41.31
CA SER A 291 31.53 -11.38 42.52
C SER A 291 32.01 -10.15 43.27
#